data_AF-A0A497FJ70-F1
#
_entry.id   AF-A0A497FJ70-F1
#
_cell.length_a   1.000
_cell.length_b   1.000
_cell.length_c   1.000
_cell.angle_alpha   90.00
_cell.angle_beta   90.00
_cell.angle_gamma   90.00
#
_symmetry.space_group_name_H-M   'P 1'
#
loop_
_entity.id
_entity.type
_entity.pdbx_description
1 polymer ?
#
loop_
_entity_poly.entity_id
_entity_poly.type
_entity_poly.pdbx_seq_one_letter_code
_entity_poly.pdbx_strand_id
1 'polypeptide(L)'
;MLIIFNGIFADIEKVENPEPLYILGFKTPFLKERVYRGIGAALRLSITMLSFMLIIFTTPARDLSYAFDFLKIPPQFSLMASLAFRFIPTLYSEFHRLLAAMKARGQIKLEEGGIVDRIKAYRELLFALVVNSLAVVRRLTIVLEARGFKKRVNRTYVDEYKLSIADVIILAISLIVLTLTVLLT
;
A
#
# COMPACT_ATOMS: atom_id res chain seq x y z
N MET A 1 -13.67 11.66 18.70
CA MET A 1 -14.55 11.06 17.67
C MET A 1 -14.40 9.54 17.61
N LEU A 2 -13.18 9.00 17.44
CA LEU A 2 -12.90 7.55 17.43
C LEU A 2 -13.33 6.79 18.70
N ILE A 3 -13.15 7.38 19.89
CA ILE A 3 -13.57 6.79 21.18
C ILE A 3 -15.10 6.69 21.28
N ILE A 4 -15.82 7.68 20.73
CA ILE A 4 -17.28 7.71 20.73
C ILE A 4 -17.83 6.70 19.71
N PHE A 5 -17.19 6.59 18.54
CA PHE A 5 -17.58 5.63 17.50
C PHE A 5 -17.35 4.19 17.97
N ASN A 6 -16.18 3.87 18.53
CA ASN A 6 -15.89 2.51 19.02
C ASN A 6 -16.72 2.15 20.27
N GLY A 7 -17.03 3.14 21.13
CA GLY A 7 -17.92 2.95 22.28
C GLY A 7 -19.37 2.64 21.90
N ILE A 8 -19.87 3.14 20.76
CA ILE A 8 -21.19 2.80 20.21
C ILE A 8 -21.20 1.39 19.59
N PHE A 9 -20.11 0.96 18.94
CA PHE A 9 -20.04 -0.40 18.38
C PHE A 9 -19.82 -1.49 19.43
N ALA A 10 -19.19 -1.18 20.57
CA ALA A 10 -19.13 -2.07 21.74
C ALA A 10 -20.51 -2.27 22.42
N ASP A 11 -21.54 -1.50 22.04
CA ASP A 11 -22.93 -1.69 22.49
C ASP A 11 -23.62 -2.87 21.78
N ILE A 12 -23.08 -3.35 20.65
CA ILE A 12 -23.63 -4.44 19.83
C ILE A 12 -23.15 -5.82 20.32
N GLU A 13 -22.01 -5.90 21.00
CA GLU A 13 -21.50 -7.14 21.57
C GLU A 13 -22.09 -7.33 22.98
N LYS A 14 -23.18 -8.10 23.05
CA LYS A 14 -23.91 -8.42 24.29
C LYS A 14 -22.95 -8.96 25.34
N VAL A 15 -22.67 -8.15 26.37
CA VAL A 15 -22.03 -8.60 27.61
C VAL A 15 -23.11 -9.23 28.48
N GLU A 16 -22.97 -10.53 28.70
CA GLU A 16 -23.83 -11.38 29.51
C GLU A 16 -23.48 -11.20 31.00
N ASN A 17 -24.17 -10.24 31.64
CA ASN A 17 -24.28 -9.92 33.09
C ASN A 17 -23.80 -8.51 33.49
N PRO A 18 -24.72 -7.53 33.63
CA PRO A 18 -24.39 -6.20 34.14
C PRO A 18 -24.51 -6.16 35.68
N GLU A 19 -23.40 -5.93 36.38
CA GLU A 19 -23.43 -5.38 37.75
C GLU A 19 -23.51 -3.84 37.66
N PRO A 20 -24.65 -3.21 38.01
CA PRO A 20 -24.81 -1.77 37.87
C PRO A 20 -24.11 -1.03 39.02
N LEU A 21 -23.15 -0.16 38.68
CA LEU A 21 -22.60 0.81 39.64
C LEU A 21 -23.53 2.03 39.72
N TYR A 22 -24.16 2.25 40.87
CA TYR A 22 -25.01 3.41 41.11
C TYR A 22 -24.19 4.58 41.66
N ILE A 23 -24.12 5.68 40.89
CA ILE A 23 -23.77 7.00 41.42
C ILE A 23 -24.77 8.02 40.86
N LEU A 24 -25.45 8.74 41.77
CA LEU A 24 -26.28 9.92 41.51
C LEU A 24 -27.55 9.76 40.63
N GLY A 25 -28.35 8.70 40.84
CA GLY A 25 -29.77 8.68 40.43
C GLY A 25 -30.09 8.74 38.93
N PHE A 26 -29.09 8.85 38.05
CA PHE A 26 -29.22 8.68 36.60
C PHE A 26 -28.63 7.33 36.19
N LYS A 27 -29.43 6.49 35.52
CA LYS A 27 -29.05 5.17 35.01
C LYS A 27 -28.08 5.36 33.83
N THR A 28 -26.82 5.68 34.12
CA THR A 28 -25.78 5.84 33.10
C THR A 28 -25.16 4.47 32.79
N PRO A 29 -25.07 4.06 31.51
CA PRO A 29 -24.63 2.72 31.11
C PRO A 29 -23.09 2.61 31.06
N PHE A 30 -22.38 3.29 31.95
CA PHE A 30 -20.92 3.27 32.00
C PHE A 30 -20.44 2.19 32.97
N LEU A 31 -20.45 0.95 32.48
CA LEU A 31 -19.76 -0.17 33.13
C LEU A 31 -18.24 0.08 33.03
N LYS A 32 -17.47 -0.05 34.12
CA LYS A 32 -15.99 0.08 34.09
C LYS A 32 -15.39 -0.74 32.95
N GLU A 33 -15.96 -1.92 32.73
CA GLU A 33 -15.61 -2.86 31.67
C GLU A 33 -15.76 -2.32 30.24
N ARG A 34 -16.75 -1.44 30.00
CA ARG A 34 -16.96 -0.78 28.70
C ARG A 34 -15.87 0.26 28.39
N VAL A 35 -15.42 0.98 29.41
CA VAL A 35 -14.32 1.96 29.27
C VAL A 35 -12.99 1.24 28.98
N TYR A 36 -12.70 0.14 29.68
CA TYR A 36 -11.49 -0.66 29.43
C TYR A 36 -11.48 -1.27 28.01
N ARG A 37 -12.60 -1.84 27.55
CA ARG A 37 -12.71 -2.36 26.17
C ARG A 37 -12.60 -1.26 25.11
N GLY A 38 -13.21 -0.10 25.33
CA GLY A 38 -13.11 1.04 24.42
C GLY A 38 -11.69 1.59 24.27
N ILE A 39 -10.94 1.69 25.38
CA ILE A 39 -9.52 2.07 25.37
C ILE A 39 -8.68 0.99 24.65
N GLY A 40 -8.95 -0.29 24.91
CA GLY A 40 -8.26 -1.41 24.24
C GLY A 40 -8.46 -1.39 22.72
N ALA A 41 -9.68 -1.15 22.24
CA ALA A 41 -9.98 -1.05 20.81
C ALA A 41 -9.31 0.17 20.15
N ALA A 42 -9.31 1.33 20.83
CA ALA A 42 -8.62 2.53 20.35
C ALA A 42 -7.10 2.31 20.25
N LEU A 43 -6.48 1.69 21.26
CA LEU A 43 -5.06 1.37 21.25
C LEU A 43 -4.72 0.38 20.13
N ARG A 44 -5.53 -0.67 19.93
CA ARG A 44 -5.35 -1.64 18.86
C ARG A 44 -5.35 -0.98 17.48
N LEU A 45 -6.34 -0.13 17.19
CA LEU A 45 -6.41 0.60 15.92
C LEU A 45 -5.19 1.51 15.71
N SER A 46 -4.74 2.16 16.77
CA SER A 46 -3.56 3.04 16.75
C SER A 46 -2.30 2.25 16.38
N ILE A 47 -2.09 1.10 17.01
CA ILE A 47 -0.93 0.23 16.76
C ILE A 47 -0.97 -0.34 15.34
N THR A 48 -2.13 -0.82 14.87
CA THR A 48 -2.27 -1.34 13.50
C THR A 48 -1.97 -0.27 12.47
N MET A 49 -2.46 0.96 12.66
CA MET A 49 -2.18 2.08 11.75
C MET A 49 -0.69 2.45 11.72
N LEU A 50 -0.04 2.51 12.88
CA LEU A 50 1.40 2.78 12.99
C LEU A 50 2.23 1.69 12.28
N SER A 51 1.86 0.41 12.45
CA SER A 51 2.55 -0.71 11.80
C SER A 51 2.51 -0.60 10.27
N PHE A 52 1.35 -0.31 9.68
CA PHE A 52 1.25 -0.09 8.24
C PHE A 52 2.09 1.09 7.77
N MET A 53 2.12 2.19 8.51
CA MET A 53 2.91 3.37 8.17
C MET A 53 4.42 3.06 8.16
N LEU A 54 4.91 2.30 9.16
CA LEU A 54 6.31 1.88 9.21
C LEU A 54 6.69 1.03 7.99
N ILE A 55 5.85 0.07 7.60
CA ILE A 55 6.11 -0.78 6.43
C ILE A 55 6.24 0.06 5.16
N ILE A 56 5.31 0.99 4.94
CA ILE A 56 5.29 1.87 3.76
C ILE A 56 6.50 2.81 3.73
N PHE A 57 6.93 3.32 4.89
CA PHE A 57 8.03 4.28 4.98
C PHE A 57 9.42 3.62 4.87
N THR A 58 9.58 2.43 5.45
CA THR A 58 10.87 1.73 5.50
C THR A 58 11.14 0.89 4.25
N THR A 59 10.10 0.42 3.55
CA THR A 59 10.27 -0.49 2.40
C THR A 59 10.02 0.22 1.07
N PRO A 60 11.06 0.49 0.25
CA PRO A 60 10.85 1.07 -1.07
C PRO A 60 10.24 0.02 -2.01
N ALA A 61 9.31 0.44 -2.88
CA ALA A 61 8.62 -0.45 -3.82
C ALA A 61 9.56 -1.19 -4.78
N ARG A 62 10.80 -0.69 -4.98
CA ARG A 62 11.84 -1.37 -5.76
C ARG A 62 12.23 -2.70 -5.12
N ASP A 63 12.35 -2.73 -3.80
CA ASP A 63 12.84 -3.91 -3.07
C ASP A 63 11.80 -5.03 -3.04
N LEU A 64 10.52 -4.68 -3.22
CA LEU A 64 9.44 -5.64 -3.42
C LEU A 64 9.64 -6.50 -4.68
N SER A 65 10.36 -6.00 -5.69
CA SER A 65 10.65 -6.82 -6.87
C SER A 65 11.60 -7.98 -6.58
N TYR A 66 12.56 -7.79 -5.64
CA TYR A 66 13.44 -8.86 -5.18
C TYR A 66 12.69 -9.91 -4.36
N ALA A 67 11.60 -9.54 -3.67
CA ALA A 67 10.75 -10.51 -2.98
C ALA A 67 10.12 -11.53 -3.96
N PHE A 68 9.84 -11.13 -5.20
CA PHE A 68 9.36 -12.07 -6.23
C PHE A 68 10.42 -13.08 -6.68
N ASP A 69 11.71 -12.70 -6.67
CA ASP A 69 12.81 -13.64 -6.91
C ASP A 69 12.93 -14.65 -5.75
N PHE A 70 12.75 -14.19 -4.50
CA PHE A 70 12.75 -15.08 -3.33
C PHE A 70 11.60 -16.09 -3.35
N LEU A 71 10.43 -15.69 -3.89
CA LEU A 71 9.26 -16.56 -4.08
C LEU A 71 9.41 -17.59 -5.22
N LYS A 72 10.60 -17.72 -5.84
CA LYS A 72 10.90 -18.64 -6.95
C LYS A 72 9.94 -18.50 -8.14
N ILE A 73 9.42 -17.30 -8.37
CA ILE A 73 8.63 -16.99 -9.56
C ILE A 73 9.56 -17.00 -10.78
N PRO A 74 9.10 -17.39 -11.99
CA PRO A 74 9.96 -17.34 -13.17
C PRO A 74 10.58 -15.94 -13.34
N PRO A 75 11.89 -15.84 -13.65
CA PRO A 75 12.65 -14.58 -13.61
C PRO A 75 12.16 -13.52 -14.61
N GLN A 76 11.28 -13.90 -15.52
CA GLN A 76 10.58 -12.96 -16.41
C GLN A 76 9.58 -12.09 -15.65
N PHE A 77 8.88 -12.65 -14.66
CA PHE A 77 7.93 -11.91 -13.84
C PHE A 77 8.61 -10.95 -12.87
N SER A 78 9.72 -11.36 -12.23
CA SER A 78 10.53 -10.46 -11.39
C SER A 78 11.00 -9.25 -12.22
N LEU A 79 11.56 -9.50 -13.40
CA LEU A 79 11.94 -8.43 -14.34
C LEU A 79 10.77 -7.50 -14.68
N MET A 80 9.59 -8.05 -15.00
CA MET A 80 8.40 -7.26 -15.31
C MET A 80 7.97 -6.40 -14.12
N ALA A 81 8.01 -6.94 -12.90
CA ALA A 81 7.71 -6.22 -11.68
C ALA A 81 8.73 -5.09 -11.41
N SER A 82 10.04 -5.36 -11.49
CA SER A 82 11.07 -4.33 -11.31
C SER A 82 10.93 -3.21 -12.34
N LEU A 83 10.68 -3.57 -13.60
CA LEU A 83 10.44 -2.60 -14.68
C LEU A 83 9.18 -1.78 -14.40
N ALA A 84 8.08 -2.41 -13.98
CA ALA A 84 6.85 -1.73 -13.64
C ALA A 84 7.07 -0.69 -12.53
N PHE A 85 7.69 -1.07 -11.40
CA PHE A 85 7.99 -0.14 -10.31
C PHE A 85 8.89 1.01 -10.74
N ARG A 86 9.86 0.76 -11.63
CA ARG A 86 10.70 1.81 -12.21
C ARG A 86 9.94 2.73 -13.17
N PHE A 87 8.96 2.22 -13.91
CA PHE A 87 8.18 3.01 -14.86
C PHE A 87 7.07 3.84 -14.23
N ILE A 88 6.54 3.46 -13.06
CA ILE A 88 5.54 4.27 -12.34
C ILE A 88 5.96 5.76 -12.20
N PRO A 89 7.15 6.10 -11.65
CA PRO A 89 7.55 7.51 -11.51
C PRO A 89 7.76 8.18 -12.86
N THR A 90 8.28 7.47 -13.87
CA THR A 90 8.43 8.00 -15.22
C THR A 90 7.08 8.31 -15.86
N LEU A 91 6.12 7.39 -15.78
CA LEU A 91 4.75 7.56 -16.27
C LEU A 91 4.05 8.72 -15.57
N TYR A 92 4.27 8.89 -14.27
CA TYR A 92 3.74 10.04 -13.53
C TYR A 92 4.29 11.37 -14.06
N SER A 93 5.60 11.43 -14.32
CA SER A 93 6.22 12.63 -14.91
C SER A 93 5.71 12.91 -16.33
N GLU A 94 5.48 11.86 -17.11
CA GLU A 94 4.98 11.97 -18.48
C GLU A 94 3.51 12.40 -18.51
N PHE A 95 2.70 11.86 -17.60
CA PHE A 95 1.33 12.28 -17.39
C PHE A 95 1.24 13.78 -17.14
N HIS A 96 2.07 14.32 -16.25
CA HIS A 96 2.09 15.76 -15.96
C HIS A 96 2.59 16.61 -17.14
N ARG A 97 3.58 16.12 -17.90
CA ARG A 97 4.06 16.78 -19.12
C ARG A 97 2.95 16.86 -20.18
N LEU A 98 2.25 15.74 -20.43
CA LEU A 98 1.14 15.69 -21.36
C LEU A 98 -0.01 16.58 -20.90
N LEU A 99 -0.35 16.54 -19.61
CA LEU A 99 -1.39 17.38 -19.03
C LEU A 99 -1.06 18.88 -19.18
N ALA A 100 0.19 19.28 -18.93
CA ALA A 100 0.64 20.67 -19.14
C ALA A 100 0.60 21.06 -20.62
N ALA A 101 1.03 20.19 -21.53
CA ALA A 101 1.00 20.45 -22.97
C ALA A 101 -0.43 20.60 -23.51
N MET A 102 -1.36 19.74 -23.08
CA MET A 102 -2.77 19.80 -23.47
C MET A 102 -3.47 21.03 -22.88
N LYS A 103 -3.11 21.45 -21.66
CA LYS A 103 -3.53 22.74 -21.08
C LYS A 103 -3.04 23.92 -21.92
N ALA A 104 -1.76 23.92 -22.31
CA ALA A 104 -1.18 24.98 -23.15
C ALA A 104 -1.84 25.07 -24.54
N ARG A 105 -2.26 23.93 -25.10
CA ARG A 105 -3.03 23.88 -26.37
C ARG A 105 -4.50 24.27 -26.22
N GLY A 106 -4.97 24.56 -25.00
CA GLY A 106 -6.37 24.90 -24.72
C GLY A 106 -7.35 23.74 -24.89
N GLN A 107 -6.87 22.51 -25.10
CA GLN A 107 -7.71 21.32 -25.30
C GLN A 107 -8.42 20.89 -24.02
N ILE A 108 -7.86 21.26 -22.86
CA ILE A 108 -8.37 20.87 -21.55
C ILE A 108 -8.64 22.10 -20.70
N LYS A 109 -9.91 22.50 -20.64
CA LYS A 109 -10.43 23.35 -19.56
C LYS A 109 -10.87 22.45 -18.40
N LEU A 110 -9.92 22.03 -17.57
CA LEU A 110 -10.22 21.18 -16.40
C LEU A 110 -11.16 21.91 -15.42
N GLU A 111 -11.05 23.23 -15.36
CA GLU A 111 -11.76 24.05 -14.38
C GLU A 111 -13.04 24.70 -14.94
N GLU A 112 -13.10 24.97 -16.24
CA GLU A 112 -14.24 25.60 -16.91
C GLU A 112 -14.87 24.68 -17.99
N GLY A 113 -15.86 23.88 -17.60
CA GLY A 113 -16.59 23.00 -18.54
C GLY A 113 -17.54 22.04 -17.84
N GLY A 114 -18.49 21.49 -18.60
CA GLY A 114 -19.44 20.49 -18.09
C GLY A 114 -18.77 19.14 -17.79
N ILE A 115 -19.46 18.26 -17.07
CA ILE A 115 -18.99 16.91 -16.75
C ILE A 115 -18.62 16.12 -18.02
N VAL A 116 -19.38 16.30 -19.10
CA VAL A 116 -19.16 15.63 -20.40
C VAL A 116 -17.85 16.06 -21.04
N ASP A 117 -17.51 17.34 -20.99
CA ASP A 117 -16.26 17.89 -21.54
C ASP A 117 -15.04 17.38 -20.78
N ARG A 118 -15.16 17.29 -19.44
CA ARG A 118 -14.11 16.70 -18.58
C ARG A 118 -13.85 15.24 -18.95
N ILE A 119 -14.89 14.44 -19.14
CA ILE A 119 -14.74 13.02 -19.53
C ILE A 119 -14.06 12.91 -20.90
N LYS A 120 -14.44 13.74 -21.87
CA LYS A 120 -13.82 13.75 -23.20
C LYS A 120 -12.33 14.11 -23.13
N ALA A 121 -11.97 15.09 -22.29
CA ALA A 121 -10.58 15.48 -22.06
C ALA A 121 -9.75 14.36 -21.40
N TYR A 122 -10.28 13.70 -20.36
CA TYR A 122 -9.60 12.56 -19.74
C TYR A 122 -9.40 11.40 -20.71
N ARG A 123 -10.38 11.11 -21.57
CA ARG A 123 -10.25 10.09 -22.63
C ARG A 123 -9.09 10.39 -23.58
N GLU A 124 -8.96 11.64 -24.03
CA GLU A 124 -7.88 12.03 -24.94
C GLU A 124 -6.50 11.97 -24.25
N LEU A 125 -6.42 12.41 -22.99
CA LEU A 125 -5.20 12.30 -22.17
C LEU A 125 -4.76 10.84 -21.99
N LEU A 126 -5.70 9.95 -21.66
CA LEU A 126 -5.44 8.52 -21.52
C LEU A 126 -4.98 7.91 -22.85
N PHE A 127 -5.62 8.26 -23.96
CA PHE A 127 -5.21 7.78 -25.28
C PHE A 127 -3.78 8.21 -25.63
N ALA A 128 -3.44 9.49 -25.42
CA ALA A 128 -2.10 10.01 -25.66
C ALA A 128 -1.05 9.32 -24.78
N LEU A 129 -1.36 9.11 -23.49
CA LEU A 129 -0.47 8.43 -22.55
C LEU A 129 -0.22 6.96 -22.96
N VAL A 130 -1.26 6.25 -23.41
CA VAL A 130 -1.14 4.86 -23.89
C VAL A 130 -0.29 4.78 -25.15
N VAL A 131 -0.53 5.64 -26.15
CA VAL A 131 0.26 5.66 -27.39
C VAL A 131 1.74 5.93 -27.10
N ASN A 132 2.04 6.88 -26.22
CA ASN A 132 3.41 7.18 -25.82
C ASN A 132 4.05 6.01 -25.04
N SER A 133 3.29 5.39 -24.13
CA SER A 133 3.74 4.21 -23.39
C SER A 133 4.08 3.04 -24.31
N LEU A 134 3.30 2.80 -25.36
CA LEU A 134 3.60 1.78 -26.37
C LEU A 134 4.89 2.07 -27.13
N ALA A 135 5.16 3.34 -27.45
CA ALA A 135 6.41 3.75 -28.08
C ALA A 135 7.62 3.52 -27.16
N VAL A 136 7.46 3.81 -25.86
CA VAL A 136 8.47 3.51 -24.83
C VAL A 136 8.74 2.00 -24.75
N VAL A 137 7.69 1.18 -24.67
CA VAL A 137 7.82 -0.29 -24.62
C VAL A 137 8.56 -0.82 -25.85
N ARG A 138 8.23 -0.35 -27.06
CA ARG A 138 8.95 -0.76 -28.30
C ARG A 138 10.44 -0.46 -28.22
N ARG A 139 10.82 0.74 -27.78
CA ARG A 139 12.24 1.10 -27.61
C ARG A 139 12.93 0.22 -26.57
N LEU A 140 12.27 -0.06 -25.45
CA LEU A 140 12.80 -0.94 -24.41
C LEU A 140 12.99 -2.37 -24.89
N THR A 141 12.05 -2.91 -25.65
CA THR A 141 12.17 -4.25 -26.24
C THR A 141 13.41 -4.34 -27.13
N ILE A 142 13.63 -3.36 -28.01
CA ILE A 142 14.82 -3.30 -28.88
C ILE A 142 16.10 -3.26 -28.03
N VAL A 143 16.13 -2.44 -26.97
CA VAL A 143 17.28 -2.36 -26.06
C VAL A 143 17.53 -3.68 -25.32
N LEU A 144 16.48 -4.36 -24.87
CA LEU A 144 16.57 -5.65 -24.19
C LEU A 144 17.07 -6.74 -25.15
N GLU A 145 16.59 -6.76 -26.39
CA GLU A 145 17.06 -7.68 -27.43
C GLU A 145 18.54 -7.43 -27.76
N ALA A 146 18.94 -6.17 -27.94
CA ALA A 146 20.34 -5.80 -28.19
C ALA A 146 21.28 -6.19 -27.03
N ARG A 147 20.79 -6.13 -25.78
CA ARG A 147 21.52 -6.60 -24.59
C ARG A 147 21.50 -8.12 -24.41
N GLY A 148 20.84 -8.87 -25.30
CA GLY A 148 20.77 -10.32 -25.22
C GLY A 148 19.89 -10.85 -24.10
N PHE A 149 18.92 -10.08 -23.59
CA PHE A 149 18.06 -10.47 -22.46
C PHE A 149 17.21 -11.73 -22.71
N LYS A 150 17.08 -12.13 -24.00
CA LYS A 150 16.39 -13.33 -24.48
C LYS A 150 17.17 -14.64 -24.24
N LYS A 151 18.48 -14.59 -23.96
CA LYS A 151 19.30 -15.79 -23.72
C LYS A 151 18.94 -16.42 -22.36
N ARG A 152 18.55 -17.70 -22.36
CA ARG A 152 18.36 -18.56 -21.16
C ARG A 152 19.71 -18.95 -20.53
N VAL A 153 20.58 -17.98 -20.28
CA VAL A 153 21.82 -18.24 -19.52
C VAL A 153 21.56 -17.85 -18.07
N ASN A 154 22.16 -18.58 -17.13
CA ASN A 154 22.13 -18.30 -15.70
C ASN A 154 22.31 -16.80 -15.46
N ARG A 155 21.26 -16.15 -14.97
CA ARG A 155 21.29 -14.70 -14.71
C ARG A 155 22.07 -14.46 -13.43
N THR A 156 23.01 -13.53 -13.50
CA THR A 156 23.73 -13.01 -12.34
C THR A 156 22.97 -11.80 -11.82
N TYR A 157 22.67 -11.78 -10.52
CA TYR A 157 22.05 -10.65 -9.86
C TYR A 157 23.16 -9.69 -9.40
N VAL A 158 22.99 -8.40 -9.65
CA VAL A 158 23.97 -7.37 -9.24
C VAL A 158 23.84 -7.06 -7.76
N ASP A 159 22.60 -6.99 -7.26
CA ASP A 159 22.30 -6.87 -5.83
C ASP A 159 21.85 -8.24 -5.31
N GLU A 160 22.67 -8.85 -4.45
CA GLU A 160 22.28 -10.04 -3.69
C GLU A 160 21.76 -9.60 -2.31
N TYR A 161 20.45 -9.78 -2.07
CA TYR A 161 19.87 -9.53 -0.76
C TYR A 161 20.20 -10.71 0.17
N LYS A 162 21.24 -10.55 0.99
CA LYS A 162 21.61 -11.54 2.02
C LYS A 162 20.97 -11.14 3.33
N LEU A 163 20.23 -12.07 3.94
CA LEU A 163 19.68 -11.88 5.28
C LEU A 163 20.83 -11.61 6.25
N SER A 164 20.80 -10.45 6.89
CA SER A 164 21.75 -10.12 7.93
C SER A 164 21.40 -10.91 9.19
N ILE A 165 22.40 -11.14 10.05
CA ILE A 165 22.19 -11.77 11.36
C ILE A 165 21.21 -10.94 12.19
N ALA A 166 21.22 -9.61 12.03
CA ALA A 166 20.25 -8.72 12.67
C ALA A 166 18.81 -9.02 12.24
N ASP A 167 18.58 -9.30 10.96
CA ASP A 167 17.25 -9.61 10.42
C ASP A 167 16.71 -10.91 11.01
N VAL A 168 17.58 -11.92 11.16
CA VAL A 168 17.23 -13.21 11.77
C VAL A 168 16.87 -13.05 13.25
N ILE A 169 17.64 -12.24 13.99
CA ILE A 169 17.35 -11.96 15.42
C ILE A 169 16.00 -11.24 15.56
N ILE A 170 15.72 -10.23 14.73
CA ILE A 170 14.46 -9.50 14.76
C ILE A 170 13.28 -10.40 14.42
N LEU A 171 13.43 -11.29 13.42
CA LEU A 171 12.41 -12.29 13.07
C LEU A 171 12.16 -13.30 14.20
N ALA A 172 13.21 -13.75 14.88
CA ALA A 172 13.07 -14.66 16.00
C ALA A 172 12.33 -13.99 17.19
N ILE A 173 12.70 -12.76 17.52
CA ILE A 173 12.04 -12.00 18.60
C ILE A 173 10.56 -11.75 18.26
N SER A 174 10.25 -11.36 17.02
CA SER A 174 8.84 -11.12 16.63
C SER A 174 7.99 -12.38 16.69
N LEU A 175 8.53 -13.54 16.30
CA LEU A 175 7.86 -14.83 16.41
C LEU A 175 7.60 -15.22 17.87
N ILE A 176 8.58 -15.01 18.76
CA ILE A 176 8.43 -15.27 20.19
C ILE A 176 7.31 -14.42 20.78
N VAL A 177 7.31 -13.11 20.50
CA VAL A 177 6.26 -12.19 20.98
C VAL A 177 4.88 -12.60 20.47
N LEU A 178 4.78 -13.01 19.20
CA LEU A 178 3.52 -13.50 18.63
C LEU A 178 3.04 -14.76 19.34
N THR A 179 3.90 -15.77 19.52
CA THR A 179 3.53 -17.01 20.22
C THR A 179 3.11 -16.77 21.67
N LEU A 180 3.80 -15.87 22.38
CA LEU A 180 3.47 -15.51 23.75
C LEU A 180 2.13 -14.78 23.84
N THR A 181 1.82 -13.93 22.86
CA THR A 181 0.52 -13.23 22.78
C THR A 181 -0.62 -14.21 22.51
N VAL A 182 -0.43 -15.16 21.58
CA VAL A 182 -1.43 -16.20 21.27
C VAL A 182 -1.66 -17.16 22.43
N LEU A 183 -0.64 -17.46 23.23
CA LEU A 183 -0.77 -18.32 24.41
C LEU A 183 -1.42 -17.61 25.61
N LEU A 184 -1.25 -16.28 25.70
CA LEU A 184 -1.84 -15.44 26.77
C LEU A 184 -3.30 -15.06 26.48
N THR A 185 -3.71 -15.05 25.20
CA THR A 185 -5.07 -14.71 24.74
C THR A 185 -5.97 -15.92 24.79
#